data_AF-A0A1F0NK19-F1
#
_entry.id   AF-A0A1F0NK19-F1
#
_cell.length_a   1.000
_cell.length_b   1.000
_cell.length_c   1.000
_cell.angle_alpha   90.00
_cell.angle_beta   90.00
_cell.angle_gamma   90.00
#
_symmetry.space_group_name_H-M   'P 1'
#
loop_
_entity.id
_entity.type
_entity.pdbx_description
1 polymer ?
#
loop_
_entity_poly.entity_id
_entity_poly.type
_entity_poly.pdbx_seq_one_letter_code
_entity_poly.pdbx_strand_id
1 'polypeptide(L)'
;MLPQNIQKQTDITPHLANPFQLEVARALSKDLAVLQKNQLLTADILNKIGDLSKLEADIIAKYPKAQERIDFILKTFTLVAAERIK
;
A
#
# COMPACT_ATOMS: atom_id res chain seq x y z
N MET A 1 -8.47 18.26 -52.93
CA MET A 1 -7.17 18.15 -52.24
C MET A 1 -7.37 18.55 -50.80
N LEU A 2 -7.35 17.59 -49.88
CA LEU A 2 -7.39 17.85 -48.44
C LEU A 2 -5.96 17.77 -47.89
N PRO A 3 -5.50 18.74 -47.09
CA PRO A 3 -4.15 18.69 -46.52
C PRO A 3 -4.08 17.56 -45.48
N GLN A 4 -3.19 16.60 -45.72
CA GLN A 4 -2.76 15.61 -44.74
C GLN A 4 -2.11 16.36 -43.59
N ASN A 5 -2.79 16.41 -42.44
CA ASN A 5 -2.20 16.86 -41.19
C ASN A 5 -1.22 15.76 -40.74
N ILE A 6 0.03 15.92 -41.17
CA ILE A 6 1.15 15.03 -40.83
C ILE A 6 1.20 14.95 -39.31
N GLN A 7 0.97 13.74 -38.81
CA GLN A 7 1.20 13.34 -37.43
C GLN A 7 2.55 13.90 -37.00
N LYS A 8 2.56 14.90 -36.11
CA LYS A 8 3.68 15.10 -35.19
C LYS A 8 3.64 13.92 -34.22
N GLN A 9 4.01 12.76 -34.73
CA GLN A 9 4.65 11.74 -33.93
C GLN A 9 5.87 12.45 -33.38
N THR A 10 5.78 12.87 -32.12
CA THR A 10 6.97 13.09 -31.31
C THR A 10 7.71 11.77 -31.34
N ASP A 11 8.59 11.63 -32.33
CA ASP A 11 9.75 10.76 -32.25
C ASP A 11 10.52 11.25 -31.03
N ILE A 12 10.12 10.72 -29.88
CA ILE A 12 11.02 10.52 -28.76
C ILE A 12 11.99 9.45 -29.25
N THR A 13 12.88 9.83 -30.17
CA THR A 13 14.20 9.21 -30.24
C THR A 13 14.68 9.19 -28.81
N PRO A 14 14.92 8.01 -28.21
CA PRO A 14 15.48 7.91 -26.88
C PRO A 14 16.93 8.36 -27.01
N HIS A 15 17.15 9.67 -27.12
CA HIS A 15 18.44 10.26 -26.84
C HIS A 15 18.75 9.80 -25.43
N LEU A 16 19.75 8.92 -25.36
CA LEU A 16 20.17 8.19 -24.18
C LEU A 16 19.90 9.05 -22.95
N ALA A 17 18.88 8.67 -22.17
CA ALA A 17 18.59 9.36 -20.92
C ALA A 17 19.93 9.52 -20.20
N ASN A 18 20.31 10.76 -19.90
CA ASN A 18 21.60 11.05 -19.28
C ASN A 18 21.75 10.06 -18.10
N PRO A 19 22.88 9.33 -17.95
CA PRO A 19 23.07 8.35 -16.88
C PRO A 19 22.61 8.85 -15.50
N PHE A 20 22.76 10.15 -15.24
CA PHE A 20 22.22 10.82 -14.06
C PHE A 20 20.68 10.76 -13.97
N GLN A 21 19.95 11.09 -15.05
CA GLN A 21 18.49 11.01 -15.10
C GLN A 21 17.99 9.58 -14.92
N LEU A 22 18.69 8.59 -15.47
CA LEU A 22 18.35 7.17 -15.29
C LEU A 22 18.53 6.73 -13.83
N GLU A 23 19.61 7.16 -13.17
CA GLU A 23 19.85 6.86 -11.76
C GLU A 23 18.81 7.53 -10.85
N VAL A 24 18.47 8.80 -11.12
CA VAL A 24 17.38 9.49 -10.41
C VAL A 24 16.05 8.77 -10.60
N ALA A 25 15.71 8.37 -11.83
CA ALA A 25 14.48 7.62 -12.10
C ALA A 25 14.45 6.26 -11.38
N ARG A 26 15.60 5.58 -11.28
CA ARG A 26 15.73 4.32 -10.53
C ARG A 26 15.52 4.52 -9.03
N ALA A 27 16.12 5.56 -8.45
CA ALA A 27 15.93 5.91 -7.04
C ALA A 27 14.45 6.22 -6.75
N LEU A 28 13.84 7.08 -7.56
CA LEU A 28 12.42 7.43 -7.44
C LEU A 28 11.51 6.20 -7.59
N SER A 29 11.80 5.30 -8.53
CA SER A 29 11.04 4.07 -8.71
C SER A 29 11.14 3.15 -7.49
N LYS A 30 12.31 3.08 -6.84
CA LYS A 30 12.50 2.29 -5.63
C LYS A 30 11.69 2.87 -4.47
N ASP A 31 11.72 4.18 -4.30
CA ASP A 31 10.98 4.87 -3.25
C ASP A 31 9.46 4.73 -3.44
N LEU A 32 8.99 4.85 -4.70
CA LEU A 32 7.59 4.61 -5.05
C LEU A 32 7.16 3.16 -4.78
N ALA A 33 8.01 2.17 -5.06
CA ALA A 33 7.70 0.78 -4.76
C ALA A 33 7.56 0.53 -3.25
N VAL A 34 8.41 1.15 -2.43
CA VAL A 34 8.31 1.09 -0.96
C VAL A 34 7.01 1.75 -0.49
N LEU A 35 6.69 2.94 -1.02
CA LEU A 35 5.45 3.65 -0.71
C LEU A 35 4.21 2.81 -1.03
N GLN A 36 4.15 2.24 -2.25
CA GLN A 36 3.03 1.40 -2.68
C GLN A 36 2.90 0.14 -1.82
N LYS A 37 4.02 -0.50 -1.47
CA LYS A 37 4.03 -1.65 -0.54
C LYS A 37 3.41 -1.27 0.80
N ASN A 38 3.81 -0.13 1.37
CA ASN A 38 3.33 0.32 2.66
C ASN A 38 1.85 0.71 2.62
N GLN A 39 1.39 1.34 1.54
CA GLN A 39 -0.03 1.64 1.33
C GLN A 39 -0.87 0.36 1.28
N LEU A 40 -0.44 -0.64 0.49
CA LEU A 40 -1.14 -1.92 0.38
C LEU A 40 -1.20 -2.65 1.73
N LEU A 41 -0.07 -2.73 2.44
CA LEU A 41 0.00 -3.35 3.76
C LEU A 41 -0.90 -2.64 4.77
N THR A 42 -0.94 -1.30 4.74
CA THR A 42 -1.80 -0.52 5.62
C THR A 42 -3.28 -0.81 5.37
N ALA A 43 -3.70 -0.86 4.10
CA ALA A 43 -5.08 -1.19 3.75
C ALA A 43 -5.47 -2.61 4.21
N ASP A 44 -4.60 -3.60 4.02
CA ASP A 44 -4.83 -4.97 4.48
C ASP A 44 -4.95 -5.06 6.01
N ILE A 45 -4.07 -4.37 6.75
CA ILE A 45 -4.12 -4.32 8.21
C ILE A 45 -5.45 -3.71 8.68
N LEU A 46 -5.87 -2.59 8.11
CA LEU A 46 -7.12 -1.92 8.49
C LEU A 46 -8.34 -2.82 8.23
N ASN A 47 -8.38 -3.52 7.09
CA ASN A 47 -9.44 -4.47 6.79
C ASN A 47 -9.48 -5.60 7.83
N LYS A 48 -8.32 -6.19 8.17
CA LYS A 48 -8.23 -7.25 9.19
C LYS A 48 -8.64 -6.76 10.57
N ILE A 49 -8.25 -5.55 10.98
CA ILE A 49 -8.71 -4.96 12.25
C ILE A 49 -10.24 -4.86 12.26
N GLY A 50 -10.84 -4.37 11.17
CA GLY A 50 -12.30 -4.29 11.04
C GLY A 50 -13.00 -5.64 11.17
N ASP A 51 -12.46 -6.68 10.53
CA ASP A 51 -13.02 -8.03 10.62
C ASP A 51 -12.83 -8.65 12.01
N LEU A 52 -11.68 -8.44 12.65
CA LEU A 52 -11.43 -8.90 14.00
C LEU A 52 -12.33 -8.20 15.03
N SER A 53 -12.64 -6.90 14.86
CA SER A 53 -13.61 -6.20 15.72
C SER A 53 -15.03 -6.75 15.59
N LYS A 54 -15.46 -7.15 14.39
CA LYS A 54 -16.77 -7.83 14.23
C LYS A 54 -16.77 -9.17 14.95
N LEU A 55 -15.70 -9.95 14.78
CA LEU A 55 -15.55 -11.24 15.44
C LEU A 55 -15.50 -11.10 16.97
N GLU A 56 -14.83 -10.08 17.49
CA GLU A 56 -14.83 -9.73 18.91
C GLU A 56 -16.25 -9.52 19.42
N ALA A 57 -17.05 -8.69 18.75
CA ALA A 57 -18.43 -8.42 19.14
C ALA A 57 -19.26 -9.72 19.21
N ASP A 58 -19.11 -10.59 18.21
CA ASP A 58 -19.79 -11.90 18.17
C ASP A 58 -19.36 -12.84 19.30
N ILE A 59 -18.06 -12.85 19.65
CA ILE A 59 -17.55 -13.68 20.74
C ILE A 59 -18.02 -13.14 22.09
N ILE A 60 -17.92 -11.83 22.33
CA ILE A 60 -18.32 -11.21 23.60
C ILE A 60 -19.82 -11.41 23.86
N ALA A 61 -20.65 -11.35 22.82
CA ALA A 61 -22.08 -11.62 22.93
C ALA A 61 -22.39 -13.03 23.46
N LYS A 62 -21.53 -14.01 23.17
CA LYS A 62 -21.68 -15.42 23.62
C LYS A 62 -20.89 -15.73 24.89
N TYR A 63 -19.75 -15.08 25.06
CA TYR A 63 -18.78 -15.34 26.13
C TYR A 63 -18.23 -14.02 26.70
N PRO A 64 -18.98 -13.31 27.55
CA PRO A 64 -18.58 -12.00 28.05
C PRO A 64 -17.25 -12.01 28.82
N LYS A 65 -16.92 -13.14 29.47
CA LYS A 65 -15.66 -13.31 30.23
C LYS A 65 -14.41 -13.37 29.34
N ALA A 66 -14.55 -13.51 28.02
CA ALA A 66 -13.41 -13.57 27.10
C ALA A 66 -12.86 -12.19 26.72
N GLN A 67 -13.52 -11.10 27.12
CA GLN A 67 -13.21 -9.72 26.71
C GLN A 67 -11.73 -9.36 26.92
N GLU A 68 -11.16 -9.54 28.12
CA GLU A 68 -9.75 -9.22 28.39
C GLU A 68 -8.77 -9.94 27.46
N ARG A 69 -9.05 -11.21 27.15
CA ARG A 69 -8.21 -12.00 26.26
C ARG A 69 -8.31 -11.53 24.82
N ILE A 70 -9.50 -11.13 24.36
CA ILE A 70 -9.70 -10.61 23.01
C ILE A 70 -9.04 -9.24 22.86
N ASP A 71 -9.24 -8.35 23.84
CA ASP A 71 -8.57 -7.05 23.92
C ASP A 71 -7.04 -7.19 23.83
N PHE A 72 -6.47 -8.14 24.57
CA PHE A 72 -5.03 -8.40 24.55
C PHE A 72 -4.56 -8.83 23.16
N ILE A 73 -5.28 -9.73 22.50
CA ILE A 73 -4.94 -10.21 21.15
C ILE A 73 -5.03 -9.08 20.13
N LEU A 74 -6.09 -8.27 20.17
CA LEU A 74 -6.28 -7.13 19.27
C LEU A 74 -5.20 -6.06 19.44
N LYS A 75 -4.86 -5.71 20.68
CA LYS A 75 -3.77 -4.76 20.99
C LYS A 75 -2.43 -5.27 20.49
N THR A 76 -2.13 -6.56 20.72
CA THR A 76 -0.88 -7.19 20.28
C THR A 76 -0.80 -7.21 18.75
N PHE A 77 -1.88 -7.61 18.07
CA PHE A 77 -1.95 -7.60 16.62
C PHE A 77 -1.71 -6.19 16.05
N THR A 78 -2.40 -5.18 16.61
CA THR A 78 -2.28 -3.80 16.18
C THR A 78 -0.86 -3.26 16.36
N LEU A 79 -0.21 -3.58 17.49
CA LEU A 79 1.18 -3.20 17.75
C LEU A 79 2.14 -3.81 16.72
N VAL A 80 2.08 -5.13 16.53
CA VAL A 80 2.96 -5.85 15.58
C VAL A 80 2.70 -5.38 14.15
N ALA A 81 1.45 -5.10 13.80
CA ALA A 81 1.08 -4.57 12.49
C ALA A 81 1.67 -3.17 12.25
N ALA A 82 1.61 -2.28 13.25
CA ALA A 82 2.20 -0.94 13.17
C ALA A 82 3.72 -0.98 13.01
N GLU A 83 4.40 -1.94 13.64
CA GLU A 83 5.85 -2.14 13.51
C GLU A 83 6.27 -2.55 12.08
N ARG A 84 5.40 -3.24 11.32
CA ARG A 84 5.70 -3.68 9.96
C ARG A 84 5.54 -2.61 8.87
N ILE A 85 4.89 -1.49 9.19
CA ILE A 85 4.72 -0.36 8.27
C ILE A 85 5.95 0.58 8.29
N LYS A 86 6.80 0.49 9.33
CA LYS A 86 8.09 1.20 9.41
C LYS A 86 9.09 0.69 8.37
#